data_AF-A0AAN6PWY6-F1
#
_entry.id   AF-A0AAN6PWY6-F1
#
_cell.length_a   1.000
_cell.length_b   1.000
_cell.length_c   1.000
_cell.angle_alpha   90.00
_cell.angle_beta   90.00
_cell.angle_gamma   90.00
#
_symmetry.space_group_name_H-M   'P 1'
#
loop_
_entity.id
_entity.type
_entity.pdbx_description
1 polymer ?
#
loop_
_entity_poly.entity_id
_entity_poly.type
_entity_poly.pdbx_seq_one_letter_code
_entity_poly.pdbx_strand_id
1 'polypeptide(L)'
;LAVRLRVWVTQGLRVLDTMPLGLGRLVGTVVASGGFDSEPERVAREYWEGTGRRAAPNGSLMRTHPLGVMCLFRGEREAFELAARMSRVTHVDPSPEGGLENLKLDDPAAMGYVYKTLGSGVVLLRMAMRRTAASRGGLLDRTRLFEHLITDLIMRGGDADTNACFAGALLGGYLGYSFLPDHWKHGLKHGEWLLAKTDALCQVLGLKDGKYIGSEDQDTELHGGRPVISQDEMEGRWMVLQQATFKKMQETEKATSSRPTGSGWSLPWHSKEKKKR
;
A
#
# COMPACT_ATOMS: atom_id res chain seq x y z
N LEU A 1 -2.88 -4.07 -18.02
CA LEU A 1 -2.28 -3.72 -16.71
C LEU A 1 -0.80 -3.34 -16.84
N ALA A 2 0.05 -4.20 -17.42
CA ALA A 2 1.49 -3.93 -17.59
C ALA A 2 1.79 -2.55 -18.19
N VAL A 3 1.19 -2.23 -19.35
CA VAL A 3 1.38 -0.92 -20.00
C VAL A 3 1.03 0.27 -19.08
N ARG A 4 -0.08 0.19 -18.32
CA ARG A 4 -0.45 1.23 -17.35
C ARG A 4 0.57 1.33 -16.21
N LEU A 5 1.09 0.19 -15.75
CA LEU A 5 2.12 0.18 -14.72
C LEU A 5 3.43 0.78 -15.25
N ARG A 6 3.80 0.56 -16.52
CA ARG A 6 4.92 1.24 -17.16
C ARG A 6 4.71 2.75 -17.22
N VAL A 7 3.52 3.20 -17.62
CA VAL A 7 3.19 4.64 -17.60
C VAL A 7 3.32 5.20 -16.20
N TRP A 8 2.81 4.50 -15.17
CA TRP A 8 3.00 4.95 -13.80
C TRP A 8 4.49 5.00 -13.43
N VAL A 9 5.27 3.94 -13.65
CA VAL A 9 6.71 3.92 -13.30
C VAL A 9 7.50 5.04 -13.99
N THR A 10 7.16 5.38 -15.23
CA THR A 10 7.92 6.34 -16.05
C THR A 10 7.42 7.78 -15.92
N GLN A 11 6.12 8.00 -15.72
CA GLN A 11 5.48 9.32 -15.76
C GLN A 11 4.59 9.62 -14.54
N GLY A 12 4.50 8.69 -13.60
CA GLY A 12 3.66 8.79 -12.41
C GLY A 12 2.17 8.63 -12.67
N LEU A 13 1.33 8.98 -11.69
CA LEU A 13 -0.12 8.82 -11.82
C LEU A 13 -0.69 10.00 -12.61
N ARG A 14 -0.80 9.81 -13.93
CA ARG A 14 -1.09 10.88 -14.89
C ARG A 14 -2.35 11.68 -14.59
N VAL A 15 -3.45 11.02 -14.29
CA VAL A 15 -4.73 11.67 -13.95
C VAL A 15 -4.57 12.76 -12.86
N LEU A 16 -3.78 12.47 -11.83
CA LEU A 16 -3.52 13.38 -10.71
C LEU A 16 -2.22 14.18 -10.85
N ASP A 17 -1.51 14.01 -11.95
CA ASP A 17 -0.21 14.61 -12.26
C ASP A 17 0.83 14.48 -11.14
N THR A 18 0.89 13.29 -10.52
CA THR A 18 1.85 13.02 -9.43
C THR A 18 3.05 12.24 -9.92
N MET A 19 4.23 12.48 -9.32
CA MET A 19 5.46 11.73 -9.60
C MET A 19 5.37 10.26 -9.14
N PRO A 20 6.11 9.32 -9.76
CA PRO A 20 6.18 7.92 -9.35
C PRO A 20 7.07 7.71 -8.12
N LEU A 21 6.57 8.14 -6.97
CA LEU A 21 7.28 8.00 -5.69
C LEU A 21 6.95 6.67 -5.01
N GLY A 22 7.84 6.20 -4.13
CA GLY A 22 7.66 4.92 -3.42
C GLY A 22 7.89 3.67 -4.28
N LEU A 23 8.60 3.81 -5.41
CA LEU A 23 8.88 2.70 -6.30
C LEU A 23 9.91 1.72 -5.69
N GLY A 24 9.47 0.50 -5.40
CA GLY A 24 10.36 -0.57 -4.97
C GLY A 24 11.30 -1.05 -6.09
N ARG A 25 12.55 -1.41 -5.73
CA ARG A 25 13.59 -1.86 -6.68
C ARG A 25 13.10 -2.96 -7.62
N LEU A 26 12.42 -3.98 -7.11
CA LEU A 26 11.90 -5.08 -7.94
C LEU A 26 10.94 -4.57 -9.02
N VAL A 27 9.95 -3.75 -8.65
CA VAL A 27 8.97 -3.21 -9.59
C VAL A 27 9.67 -2.32 -10.61
N GLY A 28 10.57 -1.44 -10.17
CA GLY A 28 11.33 -0.58 -11.06
C GLY A 28 12.15 -1.37 -12.09
N THR A 29 12.91 -2.37 -11.65
CA THR A 29 13.72 -3.18 -12.57
C THR A 29 12.86 -4.01 -13.52
N VAL A 30 11.84 -4.72 -13.02
CA VAL A 30 10.98 -5.57 -13.85
C VAL A 30 10.23 -4.76 -14.89
N VAL A 31 9.69 -3.60 -14.51
CA VAL A 31 8.94 -2.74 -15.43
C VAL A 31 9.87 -2.06 -16.45
N ALA A 32 11.11 -1.72 -16.08
CA ALA A 32 12.08 -1.13 -17.00
C ALA A 32 12.60 -2.12 -18.06
N SER A 33 12.57 -3.42 -17.77
CA SER A 33 13.04 -4.47 -18.68
C SER A 33 12.28 -4.52 -20.02
N GLY A 34 13.01 -4.89 -21.07
CA GLY A 34 12.45 -5.12 -22.40
C GLY A 34 11.44 -6.27 -22.41
N GLY A 35 10.39 -6.14 -23.22
CA GLY A 35 9.33 -7.15 -23.34
C GLY A 35 8.28 -7.14 -22.23
N PHE A 36 8.40 -6.30 -21.20
CA PHE A 36 7.44 -6.27 -20.09
C PHE A 36 6.02 -5.86 -20.50
N ASP A 37 5.86 -5.05 -21.55
CA ASP A 37 4.52 -4.63 -22.00
C ASP A 37 3.72 -5.77 -22.65
N SER A 38 4.43 -6.70 -23.30
CA SER A 38 3.84 -7.86 -23.99
C SER A 38 3.83 -9.12 -23.10
N GLU A 39 4.91 -9.37 -22.36
CA GLU A 39 5.12 -10.59 -21.58
C GLU A 39 5.57 -10.29 -20.14
N PRO A 40 4.77 -9.55 -19.36
CA PRO A 40 5.17 -9.09 -18.02
C PRO A 40 5.50 -10.24 -17.06
N GLU A 41 4.75 -11.34 -17.13
CA GLU A 41 5.00 -12.51 -16.26
C GLU A 41 6.32 -13.21 -16.61
N ARG A 42 6.67 -13.32 -17.91
CA ARG A 42 7.96 -13.89 -18.33
C ARG A 42 9.11 -13.06 -17.79
N VAL A 43 9.05 -11.74 -17.98
CA VAL A 43 10.08 -10.80 -17.51
C VAL A 43 10.21 -10.83 -15.98
N ALA A 44 9.09 -10.84 -15.26
CA ALA A 44 9.09 -10.94 -13.80
C ALA A 44 9.69 -12.27 -13.32
N ARG A 45 9.41 -13.37 -14.02
CA ARG A 45 9.96 -14.70 -13.73
C ARG A 45 11.46 -14.76 -13.96
N GLU A 46 11.95 -14.27 -15.11
CA GLU A 46 13.38 -14.21 -15.42
C GLU A 46 14.15 -13.38 -14.39
N TYR A 47 13.60 -12.23 -13.99
CA TYR A 47 14.17 -11.43 -12.91
C TYR A 47 14.23 -12.21 -11.60
N TRP A 48 13.13 -12.85 -11.21
CA TRP A 48 13.05 -13.62 -9.97
C TRP A 48 14.04 -14.80 -9.95
N GLU A 49 14.16 -15.53 -11.06
CA GLU A 49 15.16 -16.59 -11.24
C GLU A 49 16.59 -16.04 -11.16
N GLY A 50 16.85 -14.88 -11.76
CA GLY A 50 18.12 -14.17 -11.67
C GLY A 50 18.51 -13.75 -10.24
N THR A 51 17.53 -13.58 -9.33
CA THR A 51 17.81 -13.34 -7.90
C THR A 51 18.14 -14.61 -7.11
N GLY A 52 18.23 -15.75 -7.78
CA GLY A 52 18.34 -17.06 -7.15
C GLY A 52 17.06 -17.46 -6.43
N ARG A 53 15.90 -17.00 -6.91
CA ARG A 53 14.57 -17.38 -6.40
C ARG A 53 14.29 -16.96 -4.95
N ARG A 54 14.92 -15.86 -4.50
CA ARG A 54 14.81 -15.36 -3.11
C ARG A 54 14.06 -14.04 -2.96
N ALA A 55 13.77 -13.34 -4.05
CA ALA A 55 13.07 -12.06 -3.98
C ALA A 55 11.60 -12.26 -3.56
N ALA A 56 11.24 -11.81 -2.36
CA ALA A 56 9.88 -11.83 -1.82
C ALA A 56 9.45 -10.47 -1.19
N PRO A 57 9.51 -9.35 -1.94
CA PRO A 57 8.99 -8.08 -1.45
C PRO A 57 7.46 -8.05 -1.45
N ASN A 58 6.89 -7.16 -0.66
CA ASN A 58 5.44 -7.04 -0.39
C ASN A 58 4.69 -6.16 -1.41
N GLY A 59 5.36 -5.68 -2.46
CA GLY A 59 4.80 -4.67 -3.38
C GLY A 59 3.55 -5.14 -4.14
N SER A 60 3.32 -6.45 -4.28
CA SER A 60 2.05 -6.97 -4.83
C SER A 60 0.90 -6.79 -3.85
N LEU A 61 1.10 -7.01 -2.54
CA LEU A 61 0.06 -6.88 -1.52
C LEU A 61 -0.53 -5.47 -1.46
N MET A 62 0.28 -4.44 -1.70
CA MET A 62 -0.11 -3.02 -1.65
C MET A 62 -1.22 -2.63 -2.63
N ARG A 63 -1.49 -3.45 -3.65
CA ARG A 63 -2.38 -3.11 -4.77
C ARG A 63 -3.43 -4.19 -5.06
N THR A 64 -3.54 -5.20 -4.21
CA THR A 64 -4.48 -6.32 -4.38
C THR A 64 -5.86 -6.00 -3.80
N HIS A 65 -5.97 -5.04 -2.88
CA HIS A 65 -7.21 -4.75 -2.16
C HIS A 65 -8.44 -4.42 -3.02
N PRO A 66 -8.33 -3.69 -4.16
CA PRO A 66 -9.47 -3.48 -5.05
C PRO A 66 -10.09 -4.78 -5.57
N LEU A 67 -9.29 -5.86 -5.69
CA LEU A 67 -9.80 -7.16 -6.13
C LEU A 67 -10.80 -7.76 -5.16
N GLY A 68 -10.69 -7.45 -3.86
CA GLY A 68 -11.68 -7.91 -2.88
C GLY A 68 -13.08 -7.39 -3.19
N VAL A 69 -13.18 -6.14 -3.66
CA VAL A 69 -14.45 -5.52 -4.07
C VAL A 69 -14.87 -6.01 -5.46
N MET A 70 -13.93 -6.04 -6.42
CA MET A 70 -14.21 -6.53 -7.79
C MET A 70 -14.71 -7.99 -7.82
N CYS A 71 -14.27 -8.80 -6.87
CA CYS A 71 -14.64 -10.21 -6.75
C CYS A 71 -15.79 -10.47 -5.78
N LEU A 72 -16.51 -9.45 -5.31
CA LEU A 72 -17.57 -9.60 -4.30
C LEU A 72 -18.62 -10.66 -4.68
N PHE A 73 -18.94 -10.77 -5.97
CA PHE A 73 -19.91 -11.72 -6.51
C PHE A 73 -19.25 -12.86 -7.32
N ARG A 74 -17.95 -13.09 -7.12
CA ARG A 74 -17.19 -14.17 -7.76
C ARG A 74 -16.93 -15.29 -6.77
N GLY A 75 -16.66 -16.49 -7.28
CA GLY A 75 -16.22 -17.60 -6.45
C GLY A 75 -14.82 -17.35 -5.89
N GLU A 76 -14.53 -17.89 -4.71
CA GLU A 76 -13.23 -17.76 -4.03
C GLU A 76 -12.06 -18.15 -4.93
N ARG A 77 -12.18 -19.26 -5.67
CA ARG A 77 -11.16 -19.74 -6.61
C ARG A 77 -10.85 -18.69 -7.70
N GLU A 78 -11.88 -18.08 -8.27
CA GLU A 78 -11.71 -17.05 -9.31
C GLU A 78 -11.03 -15.80 -8.73
N ALA A 79 -11.38 -15.42 -7.49
CA ALA A 79 -10.76 -14.30 -6.80
C ALA A 79 -9.26 -14.56 -6.55
N PHE A 80 -8.89 -15.76 -6.10
CA PHE A 80 -7.49 -16.15 -5.92
C PHE A 80 -6.72 -16.20 -7.23
N GLU A 81 -7.31 -16.76 -8.28
CA GLU A 81 -6.67 -16.79 -9.60
C GLU A 81 -6.44 -15.37 -10.13
N LEU A 82 -7.39 -14.45 -9.96
CA LEU A 82 -7.23 -13.06 -10.36
C LEU A 82 -6.16 -12.33 -9.54
N ALA A 83 -6.12 -12.54 -8.22
CA ALA A 83 -5.09 -12.00 -7.35
C ALA A 83 -3.69 -12.52 -7.72
N ALA A 84 -3.57 -13.82 -8.01
CA ALA A 84 -2.32 -14.42 -8.47
C ALA A 84 -1.87 -13.83 -9.82
N ARG A 85 -2.78 -13.70 -10.80
CA ARG A 85 -2.50 -13.06 -12.09
C ARG A 85 -2.03 -11.61 -11.91
N MET A 86 -2.69 -10.82 -11.07
CA MET A 86 -2.32 -9.44 -10.74
C MET A 86 -0.92 -9.36 -10.09
N SER A 87 -0.61 -10.28 -9.17
CA SER A 87 0.70 -10.35 -8.52
C SER A 87 1.81 -10.66 -9.53
N ARG A 88 1.62 -11.69 -10.37
CA ARG A 88 2.60 -12.20 -11.34
C ARG A 88 3.03 -11.19 -12.40
N VAL A 89 2.30 -10.09 -12.58
CA VAL A 89 2.75 -8.98 -13.43
C VAL A 89 4.12 -8.45 -13.01
N THR A 90 4.46 -8.43 -11.70
CA THR A 90 5.82 -8.08 -11.28
C THR A 90 6.41 -9.01 -10.23
N HIS A 91 5.58 -9.70 -9.45
CA HIS A 91 6.00 -10.61 -8.38
C HIS A 91 5.56 -12.02 -8.73
N VAL A 92 6.47 -12.80 -9.28
CA VAL A 92 6.24 -14.21 -9.58
C VAL A 92 6.64 -15.04 -8.37
N ASP A 93 5.71 -15.88 -7.92
CA ASP A 93 5.99 -17.04 -7.06
C ASP A 93 5.75 -18.28 -7.95
N PRO A 94 6.74 -19.15 -8.15
CA PRO A 94 6.71 -20.17 -9.19
C PRO A 94 5.91 -21.43 -8.81
N SER A 95 5.03 -21.41 -7.80
CA SER A 95 4.27 -22.61 -7.46
C SER A 95 2.87 -22.61 -8.10
N PRO A 96 2.73 -23.13 -9.34
CA PRO A 96 1.41 -23.43 -9.90
C PRO A 96 0.75 -24.65 -9.24
N GLU A 97 1.51 -25.48 -8.50
CA GLU A 97 1.00 -26.73 -7.92
C GLU A 97 0.56 -26.62 -6.44
N GLY A 98 0.85 -25.51 -5.75
CA GLY A 98 0.56 -25.38 -4.32
C GLY A 98 1.37 -26.37 -3.47
N GLY A 99 1.22 -26.30 -2.15
CA GLY A 99 1.91 -27.20 -1.20
C GLY A 99 2.82 -26.47 -0.21
N LEU A 100 2.93 -27.01 1.01
CA LEU A 100 3.73 -26.43 2.10
C LEU A 100 5.23 -26.54 1.82
N GLU A 101 5.64 -27.54 1.04
CA GLU A 101 7.02 -27.83 0.66
C GLU A 101 7.61 -26.69 -0.20
N ASN A 102 6.78 -26.09 -1.04
CA ASN A 102 7.16 -25.00 -1.93
C ASN A 102 7.36 -23.67 -1.17
N LEU A 103 6.77 -23.52 0.01
CA LEU A 103 6.90 -22.32 0.83
C LEU A 103 8.26 -22.21 1.52
N LYS A 104 9.03 -23.32 1.59
CA LYS A 104 10.35 -23.38 2.25
C LYS A 104 10.37 -22.65 3.59
N LEU A 105 9.42 -23.02 4.47
CA LEU A 105 9.15 -22.31 5.73
C LEU A 105 10.36 -22.26 6.68
N ASP A 106 11.32 -23.15 6.48
CA ASP A 106 12.57 -23.28 7.22
C ASP A 106 13.73 -22.47 6.62
N ASP A 107 13.57 -21.82 5.47
CA ASP A 107 14.62 -21.00 4.85
C ASP A 107 14.82 -19.68 5.63
N PRO A 108 15.95 -19.55 6.37
CA PRO A 108 16.19 -18.38 7.22
C PRO A 108 16.43 -17.10 6.41
N ALA A 109 16.75 -17.20 5.11
CA ALA A 109 16.91 -16.07 4.20
C ALA A 109 15.59 -15.68 3.52
N ALA A 110 14.58 -16.55 3.54
CA ALA A 110 13.27 -16.35 2.93
C ALA A 110 12.19 -15.83 3.90
N MET A 111 12.54 -15.45 5.14
CA MET A 111 11.62 -14.80 6.08
C MET A 111 11.20 -13.42 5.53
N GLY A 112 10.26 -13.48 4.59
CA GLY A 112 10.05 -12.45 3.59
C GLY A 112 9.39 -11.21 4.17
N TYR A 113 9.70 -10.09 3.53
CA TYR A 113 9.04 -8.81 3.75
C TYR A 113 7.52 -8.93 3.57
N VAL A 114 7.10 -9.74 2.59
CA VAL A 114 5.70 -10.05 2.31
C VAL A 114 4.95 -10.72 3.47
N TYR A 115 5.58 -11.69 4.15
CA TYR A 115 4.93 -12.40 5.26
C TYR A 115 4.84 -11.54 6.52
N LYS A 116 5.80 -10.63 6.75
CA LYS A 116 5.71 -9.65 7.84
C LYS A 116 4.52 -8.71 7.62
N THR A 117 4.36 -8.20 6.40
CA THR A 117 3.20 -7.36 6.04
C THR A 117 1.89 -8.13 6.17
N LEU A 118 1.79 -9.32 5.57
CA LEU A 118 0.60 -10.17 5.66
C LEU A 118 0.25 -10.49 7.13
N GLY A 119 1.23 -10.95 7.89
CA GLY A 119 1.08 -11.29 9.31
C GLY A 119 0.62 -10.09 10.13
N SER A 120 1.19 -8.91 9.91
CA SER A 120 0.77 -7.68 10.60
C SER A 120 -0.70 -7.36 10.34
N GLY A 121 -1.16 -7.44 9.09
CA GLY A 121 -2.55 -7.22 8.73
C GLY A 121 -3.51 -8.22 9.38
N VAL A 122 -3.17 -9.51 9.34
CA VAL A 122 -3.97 -10.59 9.97
C VAL A 122 -4.06 -10.40 11.49
N VAL A 123 -2.93 -10.07 12.14
CA VAL A 123 -2.90 -9.82 13.58
C VAL A 123 -3.78 -8.63 13.96
N LEU A 124 -3.66 -7.51 13.25
CA LEU A 124 -4.49 -6.32 13.50
C LEU A 124 -5.98 -6.61 13.30
N LEU A 125 -6.34 -7.33 12.24
CA LEU A 125 -7.73 -7.73 12.01
C LEU A 125 -8.27 -8.58 13.17
N ARG A 126 -7.50 -9.57 13.63
CA ARG A 126 -7.89 -10.40 14.79
C ARG A 126 -8.01 -9.59 16.08
N MET A 127 -7.14 -8.60 16.29
CA MET A 127 -7.23 -7.68 17.43
C MET A 127 -8.51 -6.84 17.35
N ALA A 128 -8.85 -6.32 16.17
CA ALA A 128 -10.07 -5.56 15.95
C ALA A 128 -11.32 -6.41 16.23
N MET A 129 -11.38 -7.65 15.72
CA MET A 129 -12.48 -8.58 15.96
C MET A 129 -12.66 -8.88 17.46
N ARG A 130 -11.56 -9.16 18.17
CA ARG A 130 -11.60 -9.45 19.62
C ARG A 130 -12.08 -8.26 20.44
N ARG A 131 -11.58 -7.05 20.16
CA ARG A 131 -12.00 -5.83 20.86
C ARG A 131 -13.46 -5.51 20.55
N THR A 132 -13.88 -5.63 19.29
CA THR A 132 -15.28 -5.41 18.90
C THR A 132 -16.25 -6.36 19.60
N ALA A 133 -15.86 -7.63 19.76
CA ALA A 133 -16.65 -8.62 20.50
C ALA A 133 -16.69 -8.34 22.02
N ALA A 134 -15.56 -7.91 22.61
CA ALA A 134 -15.47 -7.59 24.04
C ALA A 134 -16.27 -6.34 24.43
N SER A 135 -16.32 -5.33 23.56
CA SER A 135 -16.90 -4.01 23.89
C SER A 135 -18.44 -3.98 23.89
N ARG A 136 -19.13 -5.12 23.74
CA ARG A 136 -20.62 -5.28 23.81
C ARG A 136 -21.43 -4.18 23.10
N GLY A 137 -20.92 -3.59 22.01
CA GLY A 137 -21.60 -2.54 21.26
C GLY A 137 -21.30 -1.09 21.66
N GLY A 138 -20.29 -0.84 22.50
CA GLY A 138 -19.82 0.53 22.78
C GLY A 138 -19.34 1.26 21.52
N LEU A 139 -20.15 2.20 21.02
CA LEU A 139 -19.90 2.93 19.77
C LEU A 139 -18.58 3.73 19.81
N LEU A 140 -18.31 4.39 20.94
CA LEU A 140 -17.10 5.20 21.14
C LEU A 140 -15.81 4.40 20.98
N ASP A 141 -15.77 3.16 21.47
CA ASP A 141 -14.59 2.30 21.36
C ASP A 141 -14.34 1.87 19.91
N ARG A 142 -15.40 1.61 19.13
CA ARG A 142 -15.29 1.29 17.70
C ARG A 142 -14.75 2.46 16.87
N THR A 143 -15.18 3.70 17.16
CA THR A 143 -14.74 4.89 16.39
C THR A 143 -13.25 5.18 16.51
N ARG A 144 -12.59 4.71 17.59
CA ARG A 144 -11.15 4.90 17.82
C ARG A 144 -10.32 3.68 17.43
N LEU A 145 -10.97 2.55 17.14
CA LEU A 145 -10.29 1.26 16.97
C LEU A 145 -9.38 1.26 15.74
N PHE A 146 -9.84 1.82 14.60
CA PHE A 146 -9.04 1.93 13.39
C PHE A 146 -7.79 2.77 13.64
N GLU A 147 -7.97 3.98 14.18
CA GLU A 147 -6.88 4.93 14.45
C GLU A 147 -5.83 4.31 15.38
N HIS A 148 -6.28 3.70 16.48
CA HIS A 148 -5.39 3.13 17.48
C HIS A 148 -4.58 1.97 16.89
N LEU A 149 -5.22 1.03 16.21
CA LEU A 149 -4.50 -0.13 15.66
C LEU A 149 -3.52 0.26 14.55
N ILE A 150 -3.92 1.15 13.65
CA ILE A 150 -3.03 1.63 12.58
C ILE A 150 -1.89 2.47 13.13
N THR A 151 -2.15 3.35 14.09
CA THR A 151 -1.10 4.14 14.75
C THR A 151 -0.11 3.23 15.47
N ASP A 152 -0.59 2.26 16.25
CA ASP A 152 0.30 1.32 16.95
C ASP A 152 1.18 0.54 15.97
N LEU A 153 0.62 0.09 14.84
CA LEU A 153 1.38 -0.60 13.78
C LEU A 153 2.46 0.30 13.15
N ILE A 154 2.11 1.54 12.77
CA ILE A 154 3.05 2.49 12.17
C ILE A 154 4.19 2.80 13.15
N MET A 155 3.88 2.93 14.44
CA MET A 155 4.87 3.19 15.48
C MET A 155 5.83 2.01 15.73
N ARG A 156 5.57 0.82 15.17
CA ARG A 156 6.56 -0.30 15.17
C ARG A 156 7.68 -0.10 14.14
N GLY A 157 7.55 0.86 13.24
CA GLY A 157 8.55 1.14 12.20
C GLY A 157 8.67 0.00 11.19
N GLY A 158 9.87 -0.15 10.61
CA GLY A 158 10.07 -1.00 9.45
C GLY A 158 9.36 -0.45 8.22
N ASP A 159 8.64 -1.30 7.49
CA ASP A 159 7.83 -0.90 6.32
C ASP A 159 6.47 -0.34 6.72
N ALA A 160 6.47 0.71 7.52
CA ALA A 160 5.27 1.21 8.18
C ALA A 160 4.16 1.59 7.18
N ASP A 161 4.53 2.13 6.02
CA ASP A 161 3.59 2.53 4.95
C ASP A 161 2.91 1.31 4.30
N THR A 162 3.66 0.30 3.86
CA THR A 162 3.09 -0.91 3.26
C THR A 162 2.30 -1.72 4.29
N ASN A 163 2.81 -1.84 5.51
CA ASN A 163 2.12 -2.54 6.60
C ASN A 163 0.78 -1.87 6.91
N ALA A 164 0.76 -0.54 7.04
CA ALA A 164 -0.46 0.23 7.29
C ALA A 164 -1.41 0.21 6.08
N CYS A 165 -0.90 0.26 4.85
CA CYS A 165 -1.70 0.13 3.63
C CYS A 165 -2.45 -1.21 3.62
N PHE A 166 -1.72 -2.31 3.82
CA PHE A 166 -2.30 -3.65 3.80
C PHE A 166 -3.27 -3.89 4.96
N ALA A 167 -2.85 -3.56 6.19
CA ALA A 167 -3.70 -3.71 7.37
C ALA A 167 -4.92 -2.78 7.34
N GLY A 168 -4.76 -1.56 6.83
CA GLY A 168 -5.81 -0.55 6.71
C GLY A 168 -6.93 -1.00 5.78
N ALA A 169 -6.61 -1.69 4.68
CA ALA A 169 -7.62 -2.27 3.81
C ALA A 169 -8.42 -3.39 4.48
N LEU A 170 -7.76 -4.28 5.24
CA LEU A 170 -8.45 -5.34 6.01
C LEU A 170 -9.34 -4.76 7.11
N LEU A 171 -8.80 -3.81 7.88
CA LEU A 171 -9.54 -3.14 8.94
C LEU A 171 -10.67 -2.28 8.39
N GLY A 172 -10.45 -1.58 7.28
CA GLY A 172 -11.48 -0.78 6.61
C GLY A 172 -12.61 -1.64 6.06
N GLY A 173 -12.29 -2.81 5.49
CA GLY A 173 -13.28 -3.79 5.06
C GLY A 173 -14.09 -4.38 6.22
N TYR A 174 -13.48 -4.56 7.39
CA TYR A 174 -14.15 -5.10 8.57
C TYR A 174 -14.98 -4.06 9.34
N LEU A 175 -14.44 -2.86 9.55
CA LEU A 175 -15.07 -1.81 10.35
C LEU A 175 -16.03 -0.96 9.53
N GLY A 176 -15.71 -0.72 8.25
CA GLY A 176 -16.47 0.15 7.36
C GLY A 176 -15.99 1.61 7.38
N TYR A 177 -16.30 2.34 6.30
CA TYR A 177 -15.85 3.72 6.05
C TYR A 177 -16.24 4.70 7.16
N SER A 178 -17.42 4.55 7.76
CA SER A 178 -17.92 5.43 8.83
C SER A 178 -17.10 5.38 10.11
N PHE A 179 -16.28 4.34 10.30
CA PHE A 179 -15.41 4.17 11.47
C PHE A 179 -13.96 4.59 11.21
N LEU A 180 -13.67 5.14 10.03
CA LEU A 180 -12.37 5.79 9.78
C LEU A 180 -12.33 7.16 10.48
N PRO A 181 -11.16 7.57 11.03
CA PRO A 181 -11.02 8.87 11.69
C PRO A 181 -11.33 10.02 10.74
N ASP A 182 -12.20 10.96 11.16
CA ASP A 182 -12.61 12.08 10.31
C ASP A 182 -11.43 12.94 9.86
N HIS A 183 -10.49 13.23 10.76
CA HIS A 183 -9.32 14.02 10.41
C HIS A 183 -8.38 13.31 9.41
N TRP A 184 -8.40 11.97 9.34
CA TRP A 184 -7.66 11.23 8.30
C TRP A 184 -8.42 11.21 6.97
N LYS A 185 -9.74 11.04 6.99
CA LYS A 185 -10.58 11.11 5.78
C LYS A 185 -10.47 12.47 5.10
N HIS A 186 -10.63 13.55 5.86
CA HIS A 186 -10.55 14.92 5.33
C HIS A 186 -9.11 15.33 4.97
N GLY A 187 -8.11 14.73 5.62
CA GLY A 187 -6.70 14.96 5.32
C GLY A 187 -6.17 14.16 4.13
N LEU A 188 -6.96 13.25 3.55
CA LEU A 188 -6.52 12.36 2.48
C LEU A 188 -6.31 13.16 1.19
N LYS A 189 -5.06 13.21 0.72
CA LYS A 189 -4.73 13.84 -0.56
C LYS A 189 -5.47 13.13 -1.70
N HIS A 190 -6.18 13.90 -2.53
CA HIS A 190 -7.02 13.39 -3.61
C HIS A 190 -8.17 12.46 -3.14
N GLY A 191 -8.64 12.64 -1.90
CA GLY A 191 -9.71 11.82 -1.32
C GLY A 191 -11.01 11.83 -2.14
N GLU A 192 -11.45 13.00 -2.64
CA GLU A 192 -12.64 13.10 -3.48
C GLU A 192 -12.52 12.28 -4.77
N TRP A 193 -11.36 12.33 -5.43
CA TRP A 193 -11.08 11.54 -6.63
C TRP A 193 -11.14 10.03 -6.33
N LEU A 194 -10.52 9.60 -5.24
CA LEU A 194 -10.55 8.18 -4.84
C LEU A 194 -11.96 7.70 -4.50
N LEU A 195 -12.74 8.54 -3.81
CA LEU A 195 -14.14 8.24 -3.50
C LEU A 195 -14.98 8.17 -4.78
N ALA A 196 -14.79 9.07 -5.74
CA ALA A 196 -15.45 8.99 -7.03
C ALA A 196 -15.13 7.70 -7.79
N LYS A 197 -13.88 7.21 -7.75
CA LYS A 197 -13.52 5.90 -8.33
C LYS A 197 -14.11 4.71 -7.57
N THR A 198 -14.23 4.84 -6.25
CA THR A 198 -14.91 3.83 -5.41
C THR A 198 -16.39 3.75 -5.77
N ASP A 199 -17.05 4.90 -5.92
CA ASP A 199 -18.44 5.01 -6.37
C ASP A 199 -18.65 4.43 -7.77
N ALA A 200 -17.75 4.74 -8.71
CA ALA A 200 -17.77 4.16 -10.05
C ALA A 200 -17.66 2.63 -10.02
N LEU A 201 -16.75 2.08 -9.19
CA LEU A 201 -16.64 0.63 -9.01
C LEU A 201 -17.93 0.04 -8.41
N CYS A 202 -18.53 0.69 -7.42
CA CYS A 202 -19.82 0.28 -6.86
C CYS A 202 -20.93 0.29 -7.92
N GLN A 203 -20.99 1.28 -8.81
CA GLN A 203 -21.95 1.34 -9.92
C GLN A 203 -21.73 0.20 -10.92
N VAL A 204 -20.49 -0.10 -11.29
CA VAL A 204 -20.15 -1.24 -12.18
C VAL A 204 -20.59 -2.57 -11.57
N LEU A 205 -20.51 -2.70 -10.25
CA LEU A 205 -20.90 -3.91 -9.52
C LEU A 205 -22.40 -3.96 -9.16
N GLY A 206 -23.17 -2.91 -9.47
CA GLY A 206 -24.59 -2.83 -9.11
C GLY A 206 -24.84 -2.62 -7.61
N LEU A 207 -23.86 -2.12 -6.86
CA LEU A 207 -23.95 -1.80 -5.43
C LEU A 207 -24.48 -0.39 -5.16
N LYS A 208 -24.49 0.47 -6.17
CA LYS A 208 -24.92 1.87 -6.10
C LYS A 208 -25.70 2.23 -7.36
N ASP A 209 -26.74 3.04 -7.21
CA ASP A 209 -27.51 3.57 -8.33
C ASP A 209 -26.63 4.38 -9.29
N GLY A 210 -27.00 4.32 -10.57
CA GLY A 210 -26.30 4.98 -11.67
C GLY A 210 -25.62 4.00 -12.62
N LYS A 211 -25.11 4.54 -13.73
CA LYS A 211 -24.39 3.79 -14.74
C LYS A 211 -23.01 4.41 -14.92
N TYR A 212 -21.97 3.61 -14.74
CA TYR A 212 -20.61 4.01 -15.06
C TYR A 212 -20.14 3.31 -16.33
N ILE A 213 -19.65 4.08 -17.29
CA ILE A 213 -19.10 3.59 -18.55
C ILE A 213 -17.63 3.99 -18.59
N GLY A 214 -16.74 3.03 -18.32
CA GLY A 214 -15.31 3.32 -18.23
C GLY A 214 -14.74 3.99 -19.48
N SER A 215 -15.20 3.63 -20.68
CA SER A 215 -14.74 4.23 -21.94
C SER A 215 -15.09 5.71 -22.11
N GLU A 216 -16.00 6.25 -21.31
CA GLU A 216 -16.36 7.69 -21.31
C GLU A 216 -15.57 8.48 -20.26
N ASP A 217 -14.85 7.79 -19.36
CA ASP A 217 -14.04 8.41 -18.32
C ASP A 217 -12.58 8.52 -18.79
N GLN A 218 -12.14 9.76 -19.00
CA GLN A 218 -10.78 10.09 -19.43
C GLN A 218 -9.70 9.56 -18.48
N ASP A 219 -10.01 9.39 -17.18
CA ASP A 219 -9.06 8.82 -16.22
C ASP A 219 -8.72 7.37 -16.54
N THR A 220 -9.62 6.69 -17.27
CA THR A 220 -9.37 5.33 -17.75
C THR A 220 -8.53 5.31 -19.01
N GLU A 221 -8.20 6.44 -19.64
CA GLU A 221 -7.25 6.43 -20.75
C GLU A 221 -5.84 6.06 -20.26
N LEU A 222 -4.94 5.68 -21.18
CA LEU A 222 -3.59 5.23 -20.81
C LEU A 222 -2.80 6.31 -20.05
N HIS A 223 -2.95 7.57 -20.46
CA HIS A 223 -2.33 8.73 -19.83
C HIS A 223 -3.34 9.58 -19.03
N GLY A 224 -4.49 9.01 -18.66
CA GLY A 224 -5.50 9.67 -17.82
C GLY A 224 -5.96 11.03 -18.36
N GLY A 225 -6.31 11.11 -19.65
CA GLY A 225 -6.78 12.34 -20.31
C GLY A 225 -5.70 13.40 -20.55
N ARG A 226 -4.42 13.11 -20.29
CA ARG A 226 -3.33 14.08 -20.42
C ARG A 226 -2.35 13.73 -21.54
N PRO A 227 -1.66 14.72 -22.11
CA PRO A 227 -0.54 14.48 -23.00
C PRO A 227 0.55 13.61 -22.35
N VAL A 228 1.25 12.87 -23.21
CA VAL A 228 2.45 12.11 -22.85
C VAL A 228 3.54 13.11 -22.42
N ILE A 229 4.20 12.84 -21.30
CA ILE A 229 5.33 13.66 -20.85
C ILE A 229 6.59 13.23 -21.60
N SER A 230 7.34 14.18 -22.15
CA SER A 230 8.64 13.91 -22.77
C SER A 230 9.69 13.52 -21.73
N GLN A 231 10.77 12.87 -22.17
CA GLN A 231 11.87 12.51 -21.28
C GLN A 231 12.48 13.76 -20.61
N ASP A 232 12.74 14.81 -21.39
CA ASP A 232 13.28 16.08 -20.90
C ASP A 232 12.37 16.74 -19.85
N GLU A 233 11.05 16.72 -20.06
CA GLU A 233 10.10 17.26 -19.08
C GLU A 233 10.10 16.41 -17.79
N MET A 234 10.15 15.08 -17.90
CA MET A 234 10.27 14.21 -16.74
C MET A 234 11.55 14.45 -15.96
N GLU A 235 12.69 14.63 -16.63
CA GLU A 235 13.98 14.97 -16.00
C GLU A 235 13.91 16.31 -15.28
N GLY A 236 13.27 17.31 -15.89
CA GLY A 236 12.99 18.60 -15.24
C GLY A 236 12.17 18.45 -13.96
N ARG A 237 11.10 17.63 -13.99
CA ARG A 237 10.27 17.35 -12.79
C ARG A 237 11.08 16.66 -11.68
N TRP A 238 11.94 15.70 -12.03
CA TRP A 238 12.84 15.05 -11.07
C TRP A 238 13.83 16.05 -10.45
N MET A 239 14.41 16.93 -11.25
CA MET A 239 15.32 17.97 -10.76
C MET A 239 14.63 18.88 -9.74
N VAL A 240 13.42 19.35 -10.02
CA VAL A 240 12.63 20.18 -9.09
C VAL A 240 12.35 19.44 -7.78
N LEU A 241 11.96 18.16 -7.85
CA LEU A 241 11.71 17.34 -6.66
C LEU A 241 12.98 17.15 -5.83
N GLN A 242 14.12 16.88 -6.47
CA GLN A 242 15.41 16.72 -5.79
C GLN A 242 15.82 18.02 -5.09
N GLN A 243 15.70 19.16 -5.76
CA GLN A 243 15.97 20.48 -5.17
C GLN A 243 15.09 20.75 -3.95
N ALA A 244 13.78 20.48 -4.04
CA ALA A 244 12.85 20.66 -2.93
C ALA A 244 13.17 19.73 -1.75
N THR A 245 13.56 18.49 -2.03
CA THR A 245 13.96 17.50 -1.02
C THR A 245 15.24 17.94 -0.32
N PHE A 246 16.26 18.35 -1.07
CA PHE A 246 17.52 18.85 -0.53
C PHE A 246 17.31 20.08 0.36
N LYS A 247 16.48 21.03 -0.07
CA LYS A 247 16.12 22.21 0.73
C LYS A 247 15.47 21.81 2.07
N LYS A 248 14.52 20.87 2.05
CA LYS A 248 13.88 20.37 3.29
C LYS A 248 14.87 19.67 4.21
N MET A 249 15.82 18.90 3.67
CA MET A 249 16.86 18.26 4.47
C MET A 249 17.74 19.30 5.17
N GLN A 250 18.17 20.35 4.45
CA GLN A 250 18.93 21.45 5.04
C GLN A 250 18.15 22.22 6.12
N GLU A 251 16.86 22.49 5.89
CA GLU A 251 15.99 23.13 6.88
C GLU A 251 15.84 22.27 8.14
N THR A 252 15.70 20.96 7.97
CA THR A 252 15.60 20.00 9.07
C THR A 252 16.90 19.92 9.85
N GLU A 253 18.05 19.83 9.17
CA GLU A 253 19.38 19.84 9.78
C GLU A 253 19.60 21.12 10.61
N LYS A 254 19.29 22.29 10.03
CA LYS A 254 19.34 23.58 10.74
C LYS A 254 18.44 23.56 11.97
N ALA A 255 17.19 23.13 11.85
CA ALA A 255 16.25 23.05 12.98
C ALA A 255 16.71 22.07 14.08
N THR A 256 17.37 20.97 13.73
CA THR A 256 17.95 20.03 14.71
C THR A 256 19.20 20.58 15.38
N SER A 257 20.05 21.30 14.66
CA SER A 257 21.26 21.94 15.20
C SER A 257 20.95 23.12 16.13
N SER A 258 19.82 23.80 15.93
CA SER A 258 19.37 24.92 16.77
C SER A 258 18.54 24.51 18.00
N ARG A 259 18.27 23.21 18.20
CA ARG A 259 17.60 22.74 19.43
C ARG A 259 18.60 22.76 20.60
N PRO A 260 18.32 23.45 21.71
CA PRO A 260 19.21 23.44 22.87
C PRO A 260 19.40 22.01 23.37
N THR A 261 20.65 21.61 23.61
CA THR A 261 21.00 20.36 24.30
C THR A 261 20.62 20.49 25.78
N GLY A 262 19.33 20.41 26.09
CA GLY A 262 18.86 20.61 27.45
C GLY A 262 17.37 20.86 27.58
N SER A 263 16.57 19.80 27.40
CA SER A 263 15.28 19.70 28.09
C SER A 263 14.99 18.23 28.32
N GLY A 264 15.30 17.75 29.53
CA GLY A 264 14.89 16.42 29.97
C GLY A 264 13.37 16.35 29.93
N TRP A 265 12.84 15.49 29.06
CA TRP A 265 11.44 15.11 29.12
C TRP A 265 11.21 14.35 30.43
N SER A 266 10.56 14.98 31.40
CA SER A 266 10.00 14.27 32.54
C SER A 266 8.76 13.52 32.08
N LEU A 267 8.92 12.23 31.79
CA LEU A 267 7.81 11.29 31.61
C LEU A 267 6.99 11.22 32.92
N PRO A 268 5.65 11.42 32.91
CA PRO A 268 4.83 11.50 34.13
C PRO A 268 4.68 10.20 34.94
N TRP A 269 5.30 9.09 34.54
CA TRP A 269 4.94 7.74 35.02
C TRP A 269 5.99 7.08 35.93
N HIS A 270 6.94 7.82 36.48
CA HIS A 270 7.84 7.33 37.52
C HIS A 270 7.56 8.03 38.85
N SER A 271 6.42 7.71 39.46
CA SER A 271 6.23 7.92 40.90
C SER A 271 7.12 6.94 41.66
N LYS A 272 8.06 7.51 42.41
CA LYS A 272 8.96 6.83 43.36
C LYS A 272 8.15 6.06 44.41
N GLU A 273 8.26 4.73 44.44
CA GLU A 273 8.14 3.99 45.70
C GLU A 273 9.55 3.60 46.17
N LYS A 274 10.14 4.46 47.02
CA LYS A 274 11.18 4.02 47.94
C LYS A 274 10.50 3.34 49.11
N LYS A 275 10.45 2.00 49.15
CA LYS A 275 10.22 1.28 50.40
C LYS A 275 11.52 1.27 51.21
N LYS A 276 11.53 2.07 52.28
CA LYS A 276 12.40 1.86 53.44
C LYS A 276 11.69 0.85 54.36
N ARG A 277 12.29 -0.32 54.54
CA ARG A 277 12.67 -0.91 55.83
C ARG A 277 13.38 -2.22 55.56
#